data_AF-A0A2V5UE53-F1
#
_entry.id   AF-A0A2V5UE53-F1
#
_cell.length_a   1.000
_cell.length_b   1.000
_cell.length_c   1.000
_cell.angle_alpha   90.00
_cell.angle_beta   90.00
_cell.angle_gamma   90.00
#
_symmetry.space_group_name_H-M   'P 1'
#
loop_
_entity.id
_entity.type
_entity.pdbx_description
1 polymer ?
#
loop_
_entity_poly.entity_id
_entity_poly.type
_entity_poly.pdbx_seq_one_letter_code
_entity_poly.pdbx_strand_id
1 'polypeptide(L)'
;MPGIVVEIKPVTVVMTGIEFMQYGNHYLDAAEYLYAKEPDTWFDPLPYQLLCQSLELYLKSFIWLVDRLSRKTIKNKYRHDIVKLWRHAKERGISRYCKPAKAHDQTLALLGPYYKDRKFAYLDLSMSWEGIPQIRAHPEAKSVITQLCKELRKSLHKPILNAS
;
A
#
# COMPACT_ATOMS: atom_id res chain seq x y z
N MET A 1 -8.06 -58.11 1.40
CA MET A 1 -7.04 -57.15 1.86
C MET A 1 -7.76 -56.05 2.63
N PRO A 2 -7.40 -55.76 3.90
CA PRO A 2 -8.00 -54.64 4.61
C PRO A 2 -7.48 -53.33 4.00
N GLY A 3 -8.39 -52.48 3.53
CA GLY A 3 -8.03 -51.17 3.00
C GLY A 3 -7.59 -50.24 4.12
N ILE A 4 -6.42 -49.62 3.98
CA ILE A 4 -5.96 -48.56 4.88
C ILE A 4 -6.66 -47.26 4.45
N VAL A 5 -7.49 -46.72 5.32
CA VAL A 5 -8.12 -45.39 5.15
C VAL A 5 -7.28 -44.38 5.92
N VAL A 6 -6.70 -43.40 5.22
CA VAL A 6 -5.98 -42.29 5.83
C VAL A 6 -6.92 -41.09 5.89
N GLU A 7 -7.38 -40.75 7.10
CA GLU A 7 -8.11 -39.50 7.33
C GLU A 7 -7.14 -38.32 7.36
N ILE A 8 -7.25 -37.42 6.38
CA ILE A 8 -6.48 -36.17 6.35
C ILE A 8 -7.30 -35.10 7.05
N LYS A 9 -6.77 -34.55 8.15
CA LYS A 9 -7.41 -33.43 8.85
C LYS A 9 -7.32 -32.15 8.00
N PRO A 10 -8.38 -31.33 7.93
CA PRO A 10 -8.34 -30.07 7.22
C PRO A 10 -7.33 -29.11 7.85
N VAL A 11 -6.46 -28.54 7.02
CA VAL A 11 -5.51 -27.49 7.42
C VAL A 11 -6.17 -26.13 7.22
N THR A 12 -6.12 -25.28 8.25
CA THR A 12 -6.56 -23.89 8.14
C THR A 12 -5.37 -23.00 7.82
N VAL A 13 -5.33 -22.42 6.63
CA VAL A 13 -4.34 -21.41 6.25
C VAL A 13 -4.84 -20.04 6.68
N VAL A 14 -4.16 -19.40 7.63
CA VAL A 14 -4.50 -18.05 8.09
C VAL A 14 -3.59 -17.06 7.39
N MET A 15 -4.15 -16.18 6.57
CA MET A 15 -3.38 -15.07 6.01
C MET A 15 -3.05 -14.05 7.09
N THR A 16 -1.80 -13.67 7.21
CA THR A 16 -1.27 -12.76 8.22
C THR A 16 -0.91 -11.40 7.61
N GLY A 17 -0.12 -10.59 8.32
CA GLY A 17 0.42 -9.35 7.80
C GLY A 17 1.51 -9.56 6.75
N ILE A 18 2.09 -10.76 6.66
CA ILE A 18 3.26 -11.02 5.79
C ILE A 18 2.88 -11.00 4.32
N GLU A 19 1.70 -11.49 3.94
CA GLU A 19 1.28 -11.51 2.53
C GLU A 19 0.99 -10.11 2.02
N PHE A 20 0.41 -9.24 2.86
CA PHE A 20 0.30 -7.82 2.53
C PHE A 20 1.68 -7.22 2.28
N MET A 21 2.65 -7.53 3.15
CA MET A 21 4.00 -6.99 3.03
C MET A 21 4.74 -7.49 1.77
N GLN A 22 4.64 -8.78 1.46
CA GLN A 22 5.24 -9.38 0.25
C GLN A 22 4.68 -8.74 -1.02
N TYR A 23 3.35 -8.61 -1.13
CA TYR A 23 2.75 -7.94 -2.28
C TYR A 23 3.13 -6.46 -2.33
N GLY A 24 3.16 -5.78 -1.18
CA GLY A 24 3.60 -4.38 -1.09
C GLY A 24 5.01 -4.17 -1.64
N ASN A 25 5.92 -5.10 -1.36
CA ASN A 25 7.28 -5.10 -1.90
C ASN A 25 7.28 -5.23 -3.43
N HIS A 26 6.54 -6.18 -3.99
CA HIS A 26 6.50 -6.36 -5.45
C HIS A 26 5.96 -5.12 -6.18
N TYR A 27 4.95 -4.45 -5.60
CA TYR A 27 4.44 -3.20 -6.17
C TYR A 27 5.46 -2.06 -6.07
N LEU A 28 6.22 -1.97 -4.97
CA LEU A 28 7.28 -0.98 -4.85
C LEU A 28 8.40 -1.25 -5.88
N ASP A 29 8.86 -2.49 -5.98
CA ASP A 29 9.91 -2.88 -6.93
C ASP A 29 9.48 -2.58 -8.38
N ALA A 30 8.22 -2.87 -8.74
CA ALA A 30 7.67 -2.54 -10.04
C ALA A 30 7.58 -1.02 -10.29
N ALA A 31 7.18 -0.23 -9.28
CA ALA A 31 7.13 1.22 -9.41
C ALA A 31 8.52 1.82 -9.62
N GLU A 32 9.52 1.35 -8.88
CA GLU A 32 10.90 1.81 -9.00
C GLU A 32 11.51 1.47 -10.36
N TYR A 33 11.18 0.29 -10.90
CA TYR A 33 11.59 -0.11 -12.24
C TYR A 33 11.04 0.81 -13.33
N LEU A 34 9.75 1.19 -13.25
CA LEU A 34 9.14 2.12 -14.21
C LEU A 34 9.71 3.53 -14.05
N TYR A 35 9.90 3.97 -12.81
CA TYR A 35 10.47 5.28 -12.51
C TYR A 35 11.86 5.47 -13.13
N ALA A 36 12.69 4.42 -13.14
CA ALA A 36 14.02 4.47 -13.74
C ALA A 36 14.01 4.53 -15.29
N LYS A 37 12.89 4.25 -15.94
CA LYS A 37 12.76 4.13 -17.40
C LYS A 37 12.08 5.31 -18.09
N GLU A 38 11.31 6.11 -17.37
CA GLU A 38 10.51 7.17 -17.96
C GLU A 38 11.35 8.40 -18.34
N PRO A 39 11.38 8.82 -19.63
CA PRO A 39 11.74 10.18 -19.99
C PRO A 39 10.66 11.15 -19.50
N ASP A 40 11.08 12.32 -19.03
CA ASP A 40 10.29 13.31 -18.28
C ASP A 40 9.23 14.08 -19.13
N THR A 41 8.75 13.50 -20.23
CA THR A 41 7.98 14.21 -21.26
C THR A 41 6.47 14.09 -21.13
N TRP A 42 5.92 13.04 -20.49
CA TRP A 42 4.47 12.87 -20.30
C TRP A 42 4.12 12.35 -18.91
N PHE A 43 2.92 12.67 -18.42
CA PHE A 43 2.42 12.15 -17.14
C PHE A 43 2.05 10.67 -17.26
N ASP A 44 2.79 9.81 -16.56
CA ASP A 44 2.43 8.40 -16.40
C ASP A 44 1.70 8.16 -15.06
N PRO A 45 0.41 7.74 -15.08
CA PRO A 45 -0.33 7.41 -13.86
C PRO A 45 0.13 6.09 -13.20
N LEU A 46 0.80 5.20 -13.93
CA LEU A 46 1.09 3.84 -13.51
C LEU A 46 2.04 3.78 -12.29
N PRO A 47 3.16 4.52 -12.22
CA PRO A 47 3.97 4.57 -11.00
C PRO A 47 3.17 5.02 -9.78
N TYR A 48 2.26 5.99 -9.91
CA TYR A 48 1.42 6.46 -8.80
C TYR A 48 0.45 5.37 -8.33
N GLN A 49 -0.16 4.64 -9.26
CA GLN A 49 -1.00 3.48 -8.95
C GLN A 49 -0.24 2.42 -8.14
N LEU A 50 0.98 2.08 -8.58
CA LEU A 50 1.82 1.06 -7.95
C LEU A 50 2.30 1.51 -6.56
N LEU A 51 2.74 2.76 -6.42
CA LEU A 51 3.18 3.33 -5.15
C LEU A 51 2.05 3.41 -4.13
N CYS A 52 0.85 3.86 -4.55
CA CYS A 52 -0.31 3.88 -3.67
C CYS A 52 -0.74 2.46 -3.26
N GLN A 53 -0.67 1.49 -4.17
CA GLN A 53 -0.96 0.09 -3.88
C GLN A 53 0.06 -0.52 -2.91
N SER A 54 1.34 -0.20 -3.07
CA SER A 54 2.39 -0.61 -2.15
C SER A 54 2.15 -0.04 -0.75
N LEU A 55 1.90 1.27 -0.65
CA LEU A 55 1.61 1.95 0.61
C LEU A 55 0.36 1.38 1.29
N GLU A 56 -0.73 1.16 0.54
CA GLU A 56 -1.95 0.55 1.05
C GLU A 56 -1.65 -0.77 1.77
N LEU A 57 -0.85 -1.62 1.14
CA LEU A 57 -0.53 -2.94 1.66
C LEU A 57 0.39 -2.86 2.88
N TYR A 58 1.39 -1.97 2.90
CA TYR A 58 2.20 -1.75 4.08
C TYR A 58 1.38 -1.24 5.27
N LEU A 59 0.45 -0.32 5.05
CA LEU A 59 -0.42 0.18 6.11
C LEU A 59 -1.40 -0.89 6.61
N LYS A 60 -1.92 -1.73 5.72
CA LYS A 60 -2.74 -2.89 6.11
C LYS A 60 -1.94 -3.91 6.92
N SER A 61 -0.69 -4.15 6.53
CA SER A 61 0.23 -5.02 7.27
C SER A 61 0.50 -4.48 8.67
N PHE A 62 0.79 -3.18 8.80
CA PHE A 62 0.95 -2.51 10.10
C PHE A 62 -0.33 -2.58 10.96
N ILE A 63 -1.50 -2.31 10.38
CA ILE A 63 -2.77 -2.40 11.11
C ILE A 63 -3.03 -3.83 11.58
N TRP A 64 -2.72 -4.83 10.76
CA TRP A 64 -2.80 -6.22 11.19
C TRP A 64 -1.85 -6.51 12.37
N LEU A 65 -0.63 -5.98 12.35
CA LEU A 65 0.35 -6.17 13.44
C LEU A 65 -0.18 -5.66 14.79
N VAL A 66 -0.76 -4.45 14.79
CA VAL A 66 -1.14 -3.76 16.02
C VAL A 66 -2.56 -4.08 16.50
N ASP A 67 -3.50 -4.33 15.58
CA ASP A 67 -4.91 -4.55 15.91
C ASP A 67 -5.36 -6.02 15.73
N ARG A 68 -4.54 -6.88 15.13
CA ARG A 68 -4.84 -8.30 14.84
C ARG A 68 -6.17 -8.52 14.09
N LEU A 69 -6.53 -7.56 13.23
CA LEU A 69 -7.77 -7.62 12.46
C LEU A 69 -7.68 -8.64 11.32
N SER A 70 -8.77 -9.37 11.09
CA SER A 70 -8.86 -10.27 9.92
C SER A 70 -8.74 -9.51 8.60
N ARG A 71 -8.27 -10.19 7.54
CA ARG A 71 -8.23 -9.65 6.17
C ARG A 71 -9.60 -9.13 5.71
N LYS A 72 -10.68 -9.82 6.06
CA LYS A 72 -12.06 -9.42 5.73
C LYS A 72 -12.42 -8.09 6.41
N THR A 73 -12.09 -7.95 7.70
CA THR A 73 -12.31 -6.72 8.46
C THR A 73 -11.53 -5.56 7.88
N ILE A 74 -10.24 -5.75 7.59
CA ILE A 74 -9.38 -4.74 6.97
C ILE A 74 -9.93 -4.32 5.60
N LYS A 75 -10.28 -5.29 4.74
CA LYS A 75 -10.84 -5.02 3.40
C LYS A 75 -12.11 -4.18 3.50
N ASN A 76 -13.06 -4.59 4.33
CA ASN A 76 -14.35 -3.91 4.45
C ASN A 76 -14.22 -2.51 5.07
N LYS A 77 -13.35 -2.35 6.07
CA LYS A 77 -13.19 -1.08 6.78
C LYS A 77 -12.46 -0.01 5.95
N TYR A 78 -11.43 -0.39 5.20
CA TYR A 78 -10.54 0.57 4.55
C TYR A 78 -10.62 0.58 3.02
N ARG A 79 -10.96 -0.55 2.39
CA ARG A 79 -10.92 -0.70 0.91
C ARG A 79 -9.58 -0.19 0.34
N HIS A 80 -9.62 0.83 -0.53
CA HIS A 80 -8.47 1.49 -1.15
C HIS A 80 -8.19 2.89 -0.60
N ASP A 81 -8.72 3.21 0.57
CA ASP A 81 -8.61 4.56 1.16
C ASP A 81 -7.29 4.69 1.95
N ILE A 82 -6.22 5.08 1.25
CA ILE A 82 -4.89 5.26 1.84
C ILE A 82 -4.85 6.40 2.88
N VAL A 83 -5.71 7.41 2.75
CA VAL A 83 -5.82 8.52 3.72
C VAL A 83 -6.39 7.99 5.04
N LYS A 84 -7.45 7.17 4.97
CA LYS A 84 -8.05 6.53 6.14
C LYS A 84 -7.09 5.53 6.79
N LEU A 85 -6.38 4.73 6.00
CA LEU A 85 -5.35 3.81 6.49
C LEU A 85 -4.24 4.57 7.23
N TRP A 86 -3.73 5.65 6.63
CA TRP A 86 -2.65 6.44 7.20
C TRP A 86 -3.06 7.12 8.50
N ARG A 87 -4.26 7.71 8.55
CA ARG A 87 -4.81 8.30 9.77
C ARG A 87 -4.90 7.27 10.90
N HIS A 88 -5.49 6.11 10.63
CA HIS A 88 -5.57 5.03 11.61
C HIS A 88 -4.17 4.58 12.03
N ALA A 89 -3.23 4.48 11.09
CA ALA A 89 -1.87 4.06 11.40
C ALA A 89 -1.15 5.07 12.32
N LYS A 90 -1.34 6.38 12.11
CA LYS A 90 -0.85 7.43 13.00
C LYS A 90 -1.43 7.30 14.40
N GLU A 91 -2.73 7.08 14.52
CA GLU A 91 -3.42 6.86 15.82
C GLU A 91 -2.88 5.62 16.57
N ARG A 92 -2.35 4.63 15.84
CA ARG A 92 -1.73 3.43 16.39
C ARG A 92 -0.21 3.50 16.57
N GLY A 93 0.39 4.67 16.38
CA GLY A 93 1.82 4.87 16.66
C GLY A 93 2.76 4.35 15.56
N ILE A 94 2.38 4.50 14.28
CA ILE A 94 3.28 4.18 13.15
C ILE A 94 4.61 4.96 13.17
N SER A 95 4.71 6.01 14.00
CA SER A 95 5.95 6.76 14.25
C SER A 95 7.12 5.92 14.77
N ARG A 96 6.87 4.71 15.28
CA ARG A 96 7.92 3.74 15.65
C ARG A 96 8.59 3.09 14.43
N TYR A 97 7.97 3.19 13.25
CA TYR A 97 8.36 2.46 12.04
C TYR A 97 8.76 3.41 10.91
N CYS A 98 8.08 4.54 10.77
CA CYS A 98 8.48 5.63 9.87
C CYS A 98 8.43 6.95 10.63
N LYS A 99 8.94 8.05 10.06
CA LYS A 99 8.80 9.38 10.66
C LYS A 99 7.67 10.14 9.95
N PRO A 100 6.45 10.24 10.53
CA PRO A 100 5.39 11.06 9.95
C PRO A 100 5.87 12.49 9.73
N ALA A 101 5.65 12.99 8.52
CA ALA A 101 6.01 14.35 8.12
C ALA A 101 4.80 15.01 7.45
N LYS A 102 4.74 16.35 7.50
CA LYS A 102 3.68 17.13 6.84
C LYS A 102 3.59 16.81 5.34
N ALA A 103 4.74 16.59 4.69
CA ALA A 103 4.80 16.18 3.29
C ALA A 103 4.08 14.85 3.02
N HIS A 104 4.15 13.88 3.94
CA HIS A 104 3.39 12.63 3.81
C HIS A 104 1.88 12.92 3.82
N ASP A 105 1.41 13.70 4.79
CA ASP A 105 0.00 14.06 4.89
C ASP A 105 -0.51 14.79 3.64
N GLN A 106 0.27 15.73 3.11
CA GLN A 106 -0.06 16.47 1.90
C GLN A 106 -0.08 15.57 0.66
N THR A 107 0.94 14.75 0.46
CA THR A 107 1.01 13.80 -0.67
C THR A 107 -0.13 12.79 -0.63
N LEU A 108 -0.47 12.25 0.55
CA LEU A 108 -1.58 11.30 0.67
C LEU A 108 -2.93 11.98 0.47
N ALA A 109 -3.11 13.22 0.92
CA ALA A 109 -4.32 14.00 0.65
C ALA A 109 -4.48 14.30 -0.85
N LEU A 110 -3.38 14.57 -1.55
CA LEU A 110 -3.35 14.80 -3.00
C LEU A 110 -3.69 13.52 -3.79
N LEU A 111 -3.00 12.40 -3.52
CA LEU A 111 -3.13 11.18 -4.31
C LEU A 111 -4.33 10.31 -3.90
N GLY A 112 -4.74 10.40 -2.64
CA GLY A 112 -5.73 9.54 -2.02
C GLY A 112 -7.08 9.49 -2.74
N PRO A 113 -7.71 10.63 -3.10
CA PRO A 113 -8.97 10.63 -3.83
C PRO A 113 -8.88 9.89 -5.18
N TYR A 114 -7.82 10.13 -5.95
CA TYR A 114 -7.60 9.48 -7.24
C TYR A 114 -7.35 7.97 -7.10
N TYR A 115 -6.56 7.56 -6.11
CA TYR A 115 -6.28 6.15 -5.88
C TYR A 115 -7.51 5.39 -5.38
N LYS A 116 -8.25 5.97 -4.42
CA LYS A 116 -9.42 5.37 -3.80
C LYS A 116 -10.48 4.97 -4.82
N ASP A 117 -10.69 5.83 -5.81
CA ASP A 117 -11.65 5.63 -6.90
C ASP A 117 -11.01 4.96 -8.14
N ARG A 118 -9.77 4.45 -8.00
CA ARG A 118 -9.02 3.71 -9.04
C ARG A 118 -8.76 4.52 -10.32
N LYS A 119 -8.74 5.84 -10.22
CA LYS A 119 -8.57 6.77 -11.36
C LYS A 119 -7.21 6.69 -12.05
N PHE A 120 -6.18 6.19 -11.36
CA PHE A 120 -4.89 5.91 -12.01
C PHE A 120 -4.92 4.66 -12.91
N ALA A 121 -5.90 3.76 -12.71
CA ALA A 121 -6.02 2.51 -13.46
C ALA A 121 -7.06 2.58 -14.58
N TYR A 122 -7.97 3.56 -14.54
CA TYR A 122 -9.02 3.76 -15.51
C TYR A 122 -8.77 5.04 -16.31
N LEU A 123 -9.16 5.05 -17.59
CA LEU A 123 -9.20 6.24 -18.42
C LEU A 123 -10.33 7.17 -17.95
N ASP A 124 -10.14 7.81 -16.80
CA ASP A 124 -11.12 8.69 -16.17
C ASP A 124 -10.90 10.13 -16.67
N LEU A 125 -11.95 10.76 -17.22
CA LEU A 125 -11.88 12.14 -17.70
C LEU A 125 -11.50 13.13 -16.59
N SER A 126 -12.01 12.95 -15.37
CA SER A 126 -11.65 13.81 -14.23
C SER A 126 -10.16 13.66 -13.86
N MET A 127 -9.56 12.49 -14.11
CA MET A 127 -8.12 12.33 -13.97
C MET A 127 -7.39 13.22 -14.98
N SER A 128 -7.81 13.22 -16.24
CA SER A 128 -7.18 14.04 -17.28
C SER A 128 -7.33 15.54 -17.04
N TRP A 129 -8.52 16.00 -16.63
CA TRP A 129 -8.82 17.43 -16.48
C TRP A 129 -8.38 18.02 -15.14
N GLU A 130 -8.45 17.25 -14.05
CA GLU A 130 -8.20 17.75 -12.69
C GLU A 130 -6.98 17.07 -12.07
N GLY A 131 -6.92 15.74 -12.13
CA GLY A 131 -5.90 14.96 -11.45
C GLY A 131 -4.48 15.17 -11.97
N ILE A 132 -4.29 15.05 -13.28
CA ILE A 132 -2.98 15.21 -13.92
C ILE A 132 -2.43 16.63 -13.68
N PRO A 133 -3.17 17.73 -13.94
CA PRO A 133 -2.67 19.07 -13.64
C PRO A 133 -2.30 19.26 -12.17
N GLN A 134 -3.14 18.81 -11.24
CA GLN A 134 -2.87 18.94 -9.80
C GLN A 134 -1.63 18.17 -9.38
N ILE A 135 -1.48 16.91 -9.81
CA ILE A 135 -0.33 16.10 -9.41
C ILE A 135 0.95 16.61 -10.06
N ARG A 136 0.90 17.11 -11.31
CA ARG A 136 2.06 17.73 -11.98
C ARG A 136 2.53 19.01 -11.28
N ALA A 137 1.63 19.74 -10.61
CA ALA A 137 2.00 20.89 -9.79
C ALA A 137 2.78 20.51 -8.51
N HIS A 138 2.83 19.20 -8.19
CA HIS A 138 3.51 18.63 -7.03
C HIS A 138 4.50 17.53 -7.46
N PRO A 139 5.58 17.86 -8.19
CA PRO A 139 6.54 16.88 -8.69
C PRO A 139 7.20 16.07 -7.58
N GLU A 140 7.27 16.60 -6.36
CA GLU A 140 7.76 15.91 -5.16
C GLU A 140 6.87 14.75 -4.71
N ALA A 141 5.59 14.70 -5.11
CA ALA A 141 4.64 13.70 -4.63
C ALA A 141 5.13 12.27 -4.85
N LYS A 142 5.69 11.99 -6.04
CA LYS A 142 6.22 10.66 -6.41
C LYS A 142 7.42 10.27 -5.54
N SER A 143 8.35 11.18 -5.26
CA SER A 143 9.53 10.89 -4.43
C SER A 143 9.16 10.73 -2.94
N VAL A 144 8.24 11.56 -2.44
CA VAL A 144 7.75 11.52 -1.06
C VAL A 144 7.06 10.18 -0.76
N ILE A 145 6.13 9.72 -1.62
CA ILE A 145 5.45 8.44 -1.40
C ILE A 145 6.41 7.25 -1.54
N THR A 146 7.36 7.33 -2.48
CA THR A 146 8.40 6.29 -2.64
C THR A 146 9.25 6.16 -1.37
N GLN A 147 9.70 7.28 -0.80
CA GLN A 147 10.50 7.28 0.42
C GLN A 147 9.71 6.70 1.60
N LEU A 148 8.45 7.09 1.75
CA LEU A 148 7.57 6.52 2.79
C LEU A 148 7.42 5.00 2.64
N CYS A 149 7.20 4.50 1.42
CA CYS A 149 7.14 3.07 1.14
C CYS A 149 8.46 2.34 1.51
N LYS A 150 9.61 2.94 1.19
CA LYS A 150 10.93 2.38 1.54
C LYS A 150 11.16 2.31 3.05
N GLU A 151 10.77 3.35 3.79
CA GLU A 151 10.85 3.35 5.24
C GLU A 151 10.01 2.20 5.83
N LEU A 152 8.76 2.09 5.41
CA LEU A 152 7.84 1.05 5.89
C LEU A 152 8.30 -0.36 5.51
N ARG A 153 8.78 -0.56 4.28
CA ARG A 153 9.39 -1.83 3.84
C ARG A 153 10.51 -2.27 4.78
N LYS A 154 11.41 -1.35 5.10
CA LYS A 154 12.58 -1.64 5.95
C LYS A 154 12.15 -1.91 7.40
N SER A 155 11.27 -1.08 7.95
CA SER A 155 10.95 -1.09 9.38
C SER A 155 9.94 -2.16 9.78
N LEU A 156 9.00 -2.53 8.91
CA LEU A 156 7.93 -3.47 9.25
C LEU A 156 8.32 -4.94 9.06
N HIS A 157 9.34 -5.24 8.27
CA HIS A 157 9.60 -6.60 7.81
C HIS A 157 9.81 -7.60 8.95
N LYS A 158 10.79 -7.33 9.82
CA LYS A 158 11.11 -8.17 10.96
C LYS A 158 9.95 -8.25 11.98
N PRO A 159 9.30 -7.13 12.38
CA PRO A 159 8.12 -7.18 13.24
C PRO A 159 6.99 -8.04 12.69
N ILE A 160 6.67 -7.92 11.40
CA ILE A 160 5.60 -8.69 10.75
C ILE A 160 5.95 -10.18 10.68
N LEU A 161 7.19 -10.48 10.30
CA LEU A 161 7.68 -11.86 10.23
C LEU A 161 7.61 -12.54 11.59
N ASN A 162 8.03 -11.86 12.67
CA ASN A 162 8.00 -12.41 14.03
C ASN A 162 6.57 -12.58 14.58
N ALA A 163 5.61 -11.83 14.04
CA ALA A 163 4.24 -11.79 14.50
C ALA A 163 3.29 -12.72 13.73
N SER A 164 3.75 -13.25 12.60
CA SER A 164 3.04 -14.14 11.67
C SER A 164 3.37 -15.59 11.96
#